data_AF-A0A528LBW5-F1
#
_entry.id   AF-A0A528LBW5-F1
#
_cell.length_a   1.000
_cell.length_b   1.000
_cell.length_c   1.000
_cell.angle_alpha   90.00
_cell.angle_beta   90.00
_cell.angle_gamma   90.00
#
_symmetry.space_group_name_H-M   'P 1'
#
loop_
_entity.id
_entity.type
_entity.pdbx_description
1 polymer ?
#
loop_
_entity_poly.entity_id
_entity_poly.type
_entity_poly.pdbx_seq_one_letter_code
_entity_poly.pdbx_strand_id
1 'polypeptide(L)'
;MYNAFLKRTKEAIAALEKHIRTSDQFRTAVFNESVKCKRKKTPCFDPAIMSPETAPDLLQWRVIDHCAAVTRIYAIYEQFAHEMIREHLSLLQSRIPFGELPDSLRSSYRTGIAKILEKKDGPRFADLDLATLISGYDRALGGHEYVLEPRAMLMQEQNLRLPELQRFMSACGVDGVAHWIEQHPAIQSFFAVGGRLTATAASEMAELIEYRNDAAHGSIDITDIQNVNGLTEFCHFVAAVCEALAEKVQLAGLRMLQPHDQAAERGWVAQSLKKGLVAIGRMTGSFRIGDTVYLCGEAYCHERAVVSLQLDGVAQDEVNLAVATELGIQFDAPGKRNATVMVINPRPARSDRIKTEDNTPD
;
A
#
# COMPACT_ATOMS: atom_id res chain seq x y z
N MET A 1 -6.70 -1.42 8.26
CA MET A 1 -5.52 -0.56 8.60
C MET A 1 -4.90 0.04 7.34
N TYR A 2 -4.47 -0.78 6.38
CA TYR A 2 -3.84 -0.35 5.12
C TYR A 2 -4.74 0.54 4.23
N ASN A 3 -6.07 0.40 4.33
CA ASN A 3 -7.05 1.14 3.53
C ASN A 3 -7.01 2.67 3.70
N ALA A 4 -6.73 3.18 4.91
CA ALA A 4 -6.73 4.63 5.15
C ALA A 4 -5.57 5.32 4.41
N PHE A 5 -4.39 4.68 4.42
CA PHE A 5 -3.24 5.20 3.69
C PHE A 5 -3.40 5.01 2.18
N LEU A 6 -3.89 3.85 1.72
CA LEU A 6 -4.23 3.63 0.30
C LEU A 6 -5.20 4.69 -0.25
N LYS A 7 -6.23 5.05 0.53
CA LYS A 7 -7.17 6.12 0.15
C LYS A 7 -6.45 7.45 -0.05
N ARG A 8 -5.65 7.89 0.92
CA ARG A 8 -4.87 9.14 0.81
C ARG A 8 -3.90 9.11 -0.37
N THR A 9 -3.26 7.99 -0.64
CA THR A 9 -2.37 7.82 -1.79
C THR A 9 -3.12 7.93 -3.11
N LYS A 10 -4.29 7.29 -3.23
CA LYS A 10 -5.15 7.44 -4.42
C LYS A 10 -5.63 8.88 -4.62
N GLU A 11 -5.96 9.59 -3.54
CA GLU A 11 -6.30 11.01 -3.59
C GLU A 11 -5.11 11.87 -4.07
N ALA A 12 -3.89 11.58 -3.59
CA ALA A 12 -2.68 12.26 -4.03
C ALA A 12 -2.36 12.01 -5.51
N ILE A 13 -2.52 10.77 -5.98
CA ILE A 13 -2.36 10.40 -7.40
C ILE A 13 -3.42 11.12 -8.26
N ALA A 14 -4.68 11.14 -7.83
CA ALA A 14 -5.75 11.84 -8.54
C ALA A 14 -5.52 13.37 -8.59
N ALA A 15 -4.98 13.96 -7.53
CA ALA A 15 -4.58 15.36 -7.52
C ALA A 15 -3.45 15.65 -8.52
N LEU A 16 -2.45 14.76 -8.60
CA LEU A 16 -1.37 14.86 -9.57
C LEU A 16 -1.87 14.70 -11.00
N GLU A 17 -2.78 13.75 -11.26
CA GLU A 17 -3.42 13.60 -12.58
C GLU A 17 -4.14 14.88 -13.01
N LYS A 18 -4.92 15.49 -12.10
CA LYS A 18 -5.58 16.76 -12.37
C LYS A 18 -4.58 17.87 -12.66
N HIS A 19 -3.48 17.94 -11.89
CA HIS A 19 -2.42 18.91 -12.13
C HIS A 19 -1.80 18.75 -13.53
N ILE A 20 -1.44 17.52 -13.93
CA ILE A 20 -0.89 17.20 -15.25
C ILE A 20 -1.84 17.68 -16.36
N ARG A 21 -3.14 17.34 -16.26
CA ARG A 21 -4.15 17.75 -17.24
C ARG A 21 -4.35 19.27 -17.28
N THR A 22 -4.41 19.91 -16.12
CA THR A 22 -4.60 21.37 -16.03
C THR A 22 -3.37 22.11 -16.57
N SER A 23 -2.15 21.65 -16.27
CA SER A 23 -0.92 22.26 -16.82
C SER A 23 -0.90 22.16 -18.35
N ASP A 24 -1.21 20.98 -18.89
CA ASP A 24 -1.29 20.75 -20.34
C ASP A 24 -2.33 21.64 -21.04
N GLN A 25 -3.54 21.74 -20.47
CA GLN A 25 -4.60 22.61 -20.95
C GLN A 25 -4.19 24.09 -20.89
N PHE A 26 -3.57 24.50 -19.79
CA PHE A 26 -3.15 25.88 -19.59
C PHE A 26 -2.04 26.27 -20.55
N ARG A 27 -1.01 25.44 -20.68
CA ARG A 27 0.08 25.60 -21.66
C ARG A 27 -0.49 25.72 -23.07
N THR A 28 -1.37 24.79 -23.46
CA THR A 28 -2.04 24.83 -24.78
C THR A 28 -2.83 26.14 -24.97
N ALA A 29 -3.50 26.61 -23.91
CA ALA A 29 -4.31 27.81 -24.01
C ALA A 29 -3.48 29.09 -24.16
N VAL A 30 -2.34 29.18 -23.46
CA VAL A 30 -1.38 30.29 -23.55
C VAL A 30 -0.78 30.36 -24.96
N PHE A 31 -0.24 29.26 -25.47
CA PHE A 31 0.44 29.26 -26.78
C PHE A 31 -0.52 29.33 -27.98
N ASN A 32 -1.77 28.93 -27.82
CA ASN A 32 -2.81 29.11 -28.84
C ASN A 32 -3.58 30.43 -28.71
N GLU A 33 -3.19 31.32 -27.78
CA GLU A 33 -3.88 32.58 -27.47
C GLU A 33 -5.40 32.42 -27.27
N SER A 34 -5.80 31.26 -26.74
CA SER A 34 -7.21 30.85 -26.67
C SER A 34 -7.86 31.20 -25.34
N VAL A 35 -7.09 31.75 -24.38
CA VAL A 35 -7.60 32.23 -23.11
C VAL A 35 -8.45 33.47 -23.35
N LYS A 36 -9.78 33.30 -23.37
CA LYS A 36 -10.74 34.38 -23.60
C LYS A 36 -11.56 34.67 -22.36
N CYS A 37 -11.75 35.96 -22.13
CA CYS A 37 -12.69 36.43 -21.13
C CYS A 37 -14.14 36.25 -21.54
N LYS A 38 -14.96 35.75 -20.60
CA LYS A 38 -16.42 35.73 -20.77
C LYS A 38 -16.99 37.14 -20.93
N ARG A 39 -16.36 38.18 -20.37
CA ARG A 39 -16.77 39.58 -20.51
C ARG A 39 -15.84 40.30 -21.47
N LYS A 40 -16.39 40.82 -22.59
CA LYS A 40 -15.61 41.50 -23.66
C LYS A 40 -14.96 42.84 -23.24
N LYS A 41 -15.40 43.46 -22.14
CA LYS A 41 -15.02 44.85 -21.77
C LYS A 41 -14.04 44.94 -20.60
N THR A 42 -13.70 43.82 -19.95
CA THR A 42 -12.77 43.83 -18.81
C THR A 42 -11.96 42.53 -18.84
N PRO A 43 -10.63 42.61 -18.92
CA PRO A 43 -9.80 41.42 -18.81
C PRO A 43 -10.01 40.79 -17.41
N CYS A 44 -10.13 39.47 -17.38
CA CYS A 44 -10.46 38.64 -16.22
C CYS A 44 -9.19 38.22 -15.46
N PHE A 45 -8.05 38.52 -16.07
CA PHE A 45 -6.69 38.28 -15.62
C PHE A 45 -5.81 39.32 -16.32
N ASP A 46 -4.65 39.62 -15.74
CA ASP A 46 -3.67 40.48 -16.38
C ASP A 46 -3.05 39.76 -17.60
N PRO A 47 -3.19 40.27 -18.83
CA PRO A 47 -2.63 39.64 -20.02
C PRO A 47 -1.09 39.52 -19.96
N ALA A 48 -0.39 40.34 -19.18
CA ALA A 48 1.05 40.21 -18.98
C ALA A 48 1.45 38.91 -18.25
N ILE A 49 0.54 38.36 -17.42
CA ILE A 49 0.73 37.09 -16.71
C ILE A 49 0.57 35.89 -17.66
N MET A 50 -0.10 36.05 -18.79
CA MET A 50 -0.35 34.99 -19.78
C MET A 50 0.34 35.23 -21.12
N SER A 51 1.42 36.02 -21.11
CA SER A 51 2.23 36.26 -22.30
C SER A 51 3.20 35.09 -22.53
N PRO A 52 3.37 34.61 -23.78
CA PRO A 52 4.47 33.73 -24.14
C PRO A 52 5.86 34.30 -23.80
N GLU A 53 5.99 35.63 -23.63
CA GLU A 53 7.25 36.29 -23.27
C GLU A 53 7.65 36.08 -21.80
N THR A 54 6.68 35.80 -20.92
CA THR A 54 6.91 35.58 -19.48
C THR A 54 6.80 34.10 -19.08
N ALA A 55 6.29 33.25 -19.98
CA ALA A 55 6.23 31.81 -19.82
C ALA A 55 7.52 31.13 -20.33
N PRO A 56 7.88 29.94 -19.80
CA PRO A 56 8.84 29.07 -20.48
C PRO A 56 8.34 28.79 -21.89
N ASP A 57 9.25 28.57 -22.85
CA ASP A 57 8.83 28.16 -24.18
C ASP A 57 8.04 26.82 -24.13
N LEU A 58 7.32 26.51 -25.21
CA LEU A 58 6.45 25.34 -25.26
C LEU A 58 7.17 24.04 -24.90
N LEU A 59 8.42 23.90 -25.33
CA LEU A 59 9.22 22.71 -25.09
C LEU A 59 9.74 22.68 -23.65
N GLN A 60 10.32 23.77 -23.16
CA GLN A 60 10.79 23.91 -21.79
C GLN A 60 9.69 23.62 -20.77
N TRP A 61 8.48 24.14 -21.00
CA TRP A 61 7.33 23.87 -20.14
C TRP A 61 7.00 22.37 -20.15
N ARG A 62 6.95 21.73 -21.33
CA ARG A 62 6.74 20.29 -21.44
C ARG A 62 7.79 19.46 -20.69
N VAL A 63 9.06 19.83 -20.79
CA VAL A 63 10.15 19.17 -20.07
C VAL A 63 9.95 19.30 -18.56
N ILE A 64 9.63 20.51 -18.07
CA ILE A 64 9.39 20.75 -16.65
C ILE A 64 8.19 19.94 -16.13
N ASP A 65 7.06 19.97 -16.85
CA ASP A 65 5.86 19.18 -16.52
C ASP A 65 6.18 17.69 -16.45
N HIS A 66 6.90 17.17 -17.44
CA HIS A 66 7.31 15.78 -17.50
C HIS A 66 8.19 15.42 -16.29
N CYS A 67 9.29 16.15 -16.07
CA CYS A 67 10.21 15.91 -14.95
C CYS A 67 9.48 15.91 -13.60
N ALA A 68 8.64 16.91 -13.37
CA ALA A 68 7.88 17.07 -12.14
C ALA A 68 6.89 15.90 -11.97
N ALA A 69 6.17 15.52 -13.03
CA ALA A 69 5.21 14.43 -13.01
C ALA A 69 5.88 13.08 -12.71
N VAL A 70 6.86 12.64 -13.50
CA VAL A 70 7.47 11.30 -13.32
C VAL A 70 8.19 11.17 -11.98
N THR A 71 8.88 12.23 -11.54
CA THR A 71 9.52 12.27 -10.23
C THR A 71 8.49 12.16 -9.10
N ARG A 72 7.37 12.88 -9.21
CA ARG A 72 6.32 12.85 -8.19
C ARG A 72 5.56 11.53 -8.17
N ILE A 73 5.27 10.95 -9.33
CA ILE A 73 4.62 9.63 -9.46
C ILE A 73 5.48 8.57 -8.76
N TYR A 74 6.77 8.49 -9.10
CA TYR A 74 7.68 7.54 -8.46
C TYR A 74 7.81 7.77 -6.95
N ALA A 75 7.93 9.03 -6.52
CA ALA A 75 8.02 9.35 -5.08
C ALA A 75 6.78 8.90 -4.30
N ILE A 76 5.58 9.06 -4.86
CA ILE A 76 4.34 8.57 -4.25
C ILE A 76 4.35 7.04 -4.12
N TYR A 77 4.76 6.34 -5.18
CA TYR A 77 4.89 4.89 -5.20
C TYR A 77 5.90 4.38 -4.15
N GLU A 78 7.11 4.95 -4.13
CA GLU A 78 8.17 4.54 -3.20
C GLU A 78 7.77 4.79 -1.75
N GLN A 79 7.22 5.98 -1.46
CA GLN A 79 6.70 6.29 -0.13
C GLN A 79 5.59 5.31 0.26
N PHE A 80 4.76 4.89 -0.70
CA PHE A 80 3.72 3.92 -0.43
C PHE A 80 4.26 2.55 -0.04
N ALA A 81 5.22 2.03 -0.78
CA ALA A 81 5.87 0.77 -0.44
C ALA A 81 6.51 0.81 0.96
N HIS A 82 7.15 1.92 1.33
CA HIS A 82 7.74 2.06 2.67
C HIS A 82 6.68 2.07 3.77
N GLU A 83 5.57 2.77 3.55
CA GLU A 83 4.50 2.84 4.53
C GLU A 83 3.84 1.48 4.76
N MET A 84 3.66 0.69 3.69
CA MET A 84 3.15 -0.67 3.84
C MET A 84 4.05 -1.52 4.74
N ILE A 85 5.38 -1.38 4.62
CA ILE A 85 6.31 -2.04 5.53
C ILE A 85 6.19 -1.51 6.96
N ARG A 86 6.07 -0.19 7.17
CA ARG A 86 5.91 0.37 8.52
C ARG A 86 4.67 -0.20 9.22
N GLU A 87 3.53 -0.20 8.53
CA GLU A 87 2.27 -0.74 9.05
C GLU A 87 2.37 -2.26 9.29
N HIS A 88 3.03 -2.98 8.39
CA HIS A 88 3.26 -4.42 8.54
C HIS A 88 4.11 -4.73 9.78
N LEU A 89 5.26 -4.08 9.94
CA LEU A 89 6.13 -4.28 11.11
C LEU A 89 5.42 -3.89 12.41
N SER A 90 4.62 -2.81 12.39
CA SER A 90 3.79 -2.38 13.52
C SER A 90 2.75 -3.43 13.91
N LEU A 91 2.09 -4.06 12.93
CA LEU A 91 1.18 -5.17 13.16
C LEU A 91 1.90 -6.35 13.83
N LEU A 92 3.03 -6.78 13.27
CA LEU A 92 3.77 -7.96 13.74
C LEU A 92 4.36 -7.76 15.13
N GLN A 93 5.08 -6.66 15.37
CA GLN A 93 5.75 -6.41 16.67
C GLN A 93 4.77 -6.43 17.85
N SER A 94 3.51 -6.07 17.56
CA SER A 94 2.48 -5.91 18.57
C SER A 94 1.70 -7.19 18.88
N ARG A 95 1.99 -8.28 18.16
CA ARG A 95 1.24 -9.54 18.20
C ARG A 95 2.10 -10.79 18.22
N ILE A 96 3.34 -10.73 17.75
CA ILE A 96 4.23 -11.87 17.60
C ILE A 96 5.51 -11.63 18.42
N PRO A 97 5.95 -12.58 19.26
CA PRO A 97 7.27 -12.50 19.89
C PRO A 97 8.39 -12.39 18.86
N PHE A 98 9.43 -11.60 19.14
CA PHE A 98 10.51 -11.37 18.16
C PHE A 98 11.18 -12.67 17.70
N GLY A 99 11.36 -13.64 18.60
CA GLY A 99 11.95 -14.94 18.30
C GLY A 99 11.13 -15.81 17.34
N GLU A 100 9.84 -15.52 17.20
CA GLU A 100 8.89 -16.24 16.34
C GLU A 100 8.65 -15.55 14.99
N LEU A 101 9.24 -14.36 14.78
CA LEU A 101 9.22 -13.71 13.47
C LEU A 101 10.01 -14.53 12.43
N PRO A 102 9.64 -14.44 11.13
CA PRO A 102 10.37 -15.13 10.07
C PRO A 102 11.87 -14.86 10.07
N ASP A 103 12.68 -15.89 9.82
CA ASP A 103 14.14 -15.79 9.81
C ASP A 103 14.66 -14.74 8.82
N SER A 104 13.99 -14.60 7.68
CA SER A 104 14.30 -13.56 6.69
C SER A 104 14.15 -12.17 7.27
N LEU A 105 13.06 -11.91 8.01
CA LEU A 105 12.79 -10.65 8.69
C LEU A 105 13.81 -10.40 9.80
N ARG A 106 14.02 -11.37 10.70
CA ARG A 106 14.98 -11.23 11.81
C ARG A 106 16.41 -10.96 11.31
N SER A 107 16.83 -11.67 10.27
CA SER A 107 18.15 -11.51 9.66
C SER A 107 18.30 -10.16 8.95
N SER A 108 17.27 -9.74 8.21
CA SER A 108 17.25 -8.44 7.54
C SER A 108 17.25 -7.30 8.54
N TYR A 109 16.48 -7.41 9.62
CA TYR A 109 16.43 -6.42 10.70
C TYR A 109 17.79 -6.29 11.38
N ARG A 110 18.43 -7.41 11.76
CA ARG A 110 19.79 -7.40 12.32
C ARG A 110 20.79 -6.69 11.40
N THR A 111 20.72 -6.96 10.10
CA THR A 111 21.58 -6.32 9.09
C THR A 111 21.29 -4.81 9.01
N GLY A 112 20.01 -4.43 9.06
CA GLY A 112 19.57 -3.04 9.09
C GLY A 112 20.09 -2.28 10.30
N ILE A 113 20.01 -2.87 11.50
CA ILE A 113 20.57 -2.30 12.72
C ILE A 113 22.08 -2.08 12.58
N ALA A 114 22.83 -3.07 12.07
CA ALA A 114 24.27 -2.92 11.85
C ALA A 114 24.59 -1.75 10.91
N LYS A 115 23.83 -1.59 9.82
CA LYS A 115 24.00 -0.46 8.89
C LYS A 115 23.65 0.89 9.52
N ILE A 116 22.65 0.95 10.40
CA ILE A 116 22.34 2.16 11.16
C ILE A 116 23.51 2.54 12.05
N LEU A 117 24.09 1.57 12.77
CA LEU A 117 25.24 1.81 13.64
C LEU A 117 26.45 2.32 12.84
N GLU A 118 26.71 1.73 11.67
CA GLU A 118 27.77 2.17 10.75
C GLU A 118 27.55 3.60 10.25
N LYS A 119 26.29 3.98 9.94
CA LYS A 119 25.96 5.26 9.31
C LYS A 119 25.36 6.29 10.28
N LYS A 120 25.51 6.11 11.60
CA LYS A 120 24.82 6.92 12.63
C LYS A 120 24.98 8.43 12.44
N ASP A 121 26.17 8.87 12.06
CA ASP A 121 26.48 10.30 11.91
C ASP A 121 25.92 10.91 10.62
N GLY A 122 25.29 10.10 9.77
CA GLY A 122 24.61 10.56 8.57
C GLY A 122 23.30 11.30 8.88
N PRO A 123 22.86 12.23 8.00
CA PRO A 123 21.66 13.04 8.22
C PRO A 123 20.38 12.21 8.39
N ARG A 124 20.37 10.98 7.86
CA ARG A 124 19.24 10.04 7.95
C ARG A 124 19.00 9.48 9.36
N PHE A 125 20.03 9.46 10.21
CA PHE A 125 19.97 8.87 11.55
C PHE A 125 20.40 9.85 12.64
N ALA A 126 20.52 11.14 12.31
CA ALA A 126 20.95 12.18 13.22
C ALA A 126 20.06 12.26 14.47
N ASP A 127 18.75 12.11 14.30
CA ASP A 127 17.71 12.13 15.34
C ASP A 127 17.54 10.80 16.09
N LEU A 128 18.19 9.72 15.64
CA LEU A 128 18.03 8.41 16.24
C LEU A 128 18.88 8.29 17.52
N ASP A 129 18.26 7.90 18.63
CA ASP A 129 18.97 7.54 19.85
C ASP A 129 19.49 6.09 19.78
N LEU A 130 20.81 5.93 19.73
CA LEU A 130 21.44 4.62 19.66
C LEU A 130 21.24 3.79 20.93
N ALA A 131 21.19 4.42 22.10
CA ALA A 131 21.01 3.69 23.35
C ALA A 131 19.64 3.02 23.37
N THR A 132 18.59 3.77 22.98
CA THR A 132 17.24 3.24 22.82
C THR A 132 17.18 2.15 21.74
N LEU A 133 17.85 2.33 20.59
CA LEU A 133 17.87 1.32 19.52
C LEU A 133 18.47 -0.01 19.99
N ILE A 134 19.65 0.03 20.61
CA ILE A 134 20.38 -1.15 21.07
C ILE A 134 19.60 -1.84 22.20
N SER A 135 19.10 -1.07 23.18
CA SER A 135 18.27 -1.62 24.26
C SER A 135 16.97 -2.24 23.75
N GLY A 136 16.33 -1.62 22.76
CA GLY A 136 15.14 -2.18 22.11
C GLY A 136 15.42 -3.51 21.40
N TYR A 137 16.57 -3.62 20.73
CA TYR A 137 16.98 -4.86 20.08
C TYR A 137 17.36 -5.96 21.09
N ASP A 138 18.09 -5.62 22.15
CA ASP A 138 18.42 -6.54 23.25
C ASP A 138 17.15 -7.11 23.89
N ARG A 139 16.17 -6.25 24.20
CA ARG A 139 14.85 -6.68 24.70
C ARG A 139 14.15 -7.64 23.75
N ALA A 140 14.20 -7.38 22.45
CA ALA A 140 13.62 -8.24 21.43
C ALA A 140 14.27 -9.65 21.46
N LEU A 141 15.61 -9.71 21.57
CA LEU A 141 16.35 -10.96 21.69
C LEU A 141 16.05 -11.70 23.00
N GLY A 142 15.82 -10.96 24.09
CA GLY A 142 15.40 -11.50 25.39
C GLY A 142 13.95 -11.99 25.47
N GLY A 143 13.18 -11.87 24.38
CA GLY A 143 11.76 -12.27 24.35
C GLY A 143 10.82 -11.30 25.09
N HIS A 144 11.27 -10.07 25.35
CA HIS A 144 10.46 -9.02 25.94
C HIS A 144 9.72 -8.21 24.88
N GLU A 145 8.83 -7.33 25.32
CA GLU A 145 8.19 -6.36 24.43
C GLU A 145 9.25 -5.49 23.76
N TYR A 146 9.08 -5.33 22.45
CA TYR A 146 10.04 -4.71 21.56
C TYR A 146 9.33 -3.79 20.57
N VAL A 147 10.11 -2.88 20.00
CA VAL A 147 9.69 -2.04 18.88
C VAL A 147 10.71 -2.24 17.76
N LEU A 148 10.22 -2.56 16.57
CA LEU A 148 11.00 -2.63 15.36
C LEU A 148 11.20 -1.22 14.83
N GLU A 149 12.44 -0.75 14.77
CA GLU A 149 12.80 0.50 14.10
C GLU A 149 12.63 0.33 12.59
N PRO A 150 11.59 0.92 11.95
CA PRO A 150 11.33 0.64 10.55
C PRO A 150 12.48 1.11 9.65
N ARG A 151 13.24 2.14 10.03
CA ARG A 151 14.38 2.63 9.26
C ARG A 151 15.44 1.55 9.02
N ALA A 152 15.54 0.54 9.90
CA ALA A 152 16.43 -0.61 9.69
C ALA A 152 16.04 -1.45 8.47
N MET A 153 14.74 -1.52 8.16
CA MET A 153 14.20 -2.29 7.05
C MET A 153 14.10 -1.46 5.75
N LEU A 154 14.07 -0.13 5.86
CA LEU A 154 13.87 0.79 4.73
C LEU A 154 15.18 1.22 4.04
N MET A 155 16.30 0.54 4.30
CA MET A 155 17.61 0.87 3.73
C MET A 155 17.80 0.23 2.35
N GLN A 156 17.04 0.67 1.34
CA GLN A 156 17.36 0.36 -0.06
C GLN A 156 18.18 1.48 -0.71
N GLU A 157 19.12 1.08 -1.57
CA GLU A 157 19.94 1.99 -2.39
C GLU A 157 19.50 1.97 -3.86
N GLN A 158 18.66 1.00 -4.25
CA GLN A 158 18.17 0.82 -5.62
C GLN A 158 16.73 1.34 -5.75
N ASN A 159 16.40 1.87 -6.93
CA ASN A 159 15.02 2.21 -7.27
C ASN A 159 14.14 0.95 -7.23
N LEU A 160 12.90 1.09 -6.78
CA LEU A 160 11.99 -0.04 -6.56
C LEU A 160 11.35 -0.54 -7.87
N ARG A 161 12.14 -1.04 -8.83
CA ARG A 161 11.57 -1.84 -9.93
C ARG A 161 10.98 -3.13 -9.36
N LEU A 162 10.18 -3.86 -10.15
CA LEU A 162 9.41 -5.00 -9.61
C LEU A 162 10.28 -6.07 -8.91
N PRO A 163 11.46 -6.47 -9.44
CA PRO A 163 12.36 -7.40 -8.72
C PRO A 163 12.92 -6.82 -7.41
N GLU A 164 13.25 -5.52 -7.40
CA GLU A 164 13.73 -4.82 -6.21
C GLU A 164 12.63 -4.69 -5.15
N LEU A 165 11.40 -4.39 -5.57
CA LEU A 165 10.22 -4.38 -4.70
C LEU A 165 9.98 -5.75 -4.08
N GLN A 166 10.05 -6.82 -4.88
CA GLN A 166 9.95 -8.19 -4.40
C GLN A 166 11.01 -8.48 -3.33
N ARG A 167 12.29 -8.17 -3.61
CA ARG A 167 13.39 -8.40 -2.66
C ARG A 167 13.20 -7.60 -1.37
N PHE A 168 12.80 -6.33 -1.49
CA PHE A 168 12.52 -5.44 -0.38
C PHE A 168 11.38 -5.97 0.52
N MET A 169 10.29 -6.44 -0.08
CA MET A 169 9.13 -6.96 0.63
C MET A 169 9.39 -8.33 1.26
N SER A 170 10.07 -9.24 0.55
CA SER A 170 10.49 -10.55 1.07
C SER A 170 11.44 -10.43 2.26
N ALA A 171 12.31 -9.42 2.28
CA ALA A 171 13.15 -9.12 3.44
C ALA A 171 12.33 -8.78 4.70
N CYS A 172 11.08 -8.34 4.53
CA CYS A 172 10.13 -8.09 5.59
C CYS A 172 9.11 -9.22 5.78
N GLY A 173 9.35 -10.40 5.17
CA GLY A 173 8.48 -11.57 5.22
C GLY A 173 7.23 -11.49 4.33
N VAL A 174 7.15 -10.52 3.43
CA VAL A 174 6.06 -10.40 2.45
C VAL A 174 6.50 -11.01 1.12
N ASP A 175 6.32 -12.32 0.98
CA ASP A 175 6.80 -13.06 -0.20
C ASP A 175 5.81 -13.09 -1.37
N GLY A 176 6.35 -13.19 -2.58
CA GLY A 176 5.56 -13.40 -3.81
C GLY A 176 4.77 -12.15 -4.27
N VAL A 177 5.28 -10.97 -3.97
CA VAL A 177 4.74 -9.66 -4.39
C VAL A 177 4.70 -9.51 -5.91
N ALA A 178 5.78 -9.87 -6.61
CA ALA A 178 5.83 -9.71 -8.07
C ALA A 178 4.70 -10.46 -8.78
N HIS A 179 4.58 -11.75 -8.49
CA HIS A 179 3.52 -12.61 -9.02
C HIS A 179 2.12 -12.12 -8.64
N TRP A 180 1.95 -11.70 -7.38
CA TRP A 180 0.67 -11.14 -6.91
C TRP A 180 0.26 -9.89 -7.68
N ILE A 181 1.18 -8.94 -7.89
CA ILE A 181 0.90 -7.71 -8.64
C ILE A 181 0.48 -8.04 -10.07
N GLU A 182 1.20 -8.94 -10.75
CA GLU A 182 0.87 -9.33 -12.12
C GLU A 182 -0.52 -9.95 -12.25
N GLN A 183 -0.95 -10.76 -11.27
CA GLN A 183 -2.28 -11.38 -11.27
C GLN A 183 -3.39 -10.48 -10.71
N HIS A 184 -3.04 -9.35 -10.10
CA HIS A 184 -4.01 -8.54 -9.39
C HIS A 184 -5.09 -7.98 -10.34
N PRO A 185 -6.38 -8.06 -10.00
CA PRO A 185 -7.48 -7.61 -10.87
C PRO A 185 -7.37 -6.16 -11.34
N ALA A 186 -6.87 -5.25 -10.50
CA ALA A 186 -6.68 -3.85 -10.89
C ALA A 186 -5.59 -3.70 -11.97
N ILE A 187 -4.52 -4.48 -11.89
CA ILE A 187 -3.43 -4.49 -12.86
C ILE A 187 -3.87 -5.14 -14.17
N GLN A 188 -4.58 -6.27 -14.08
CA GLN A 188 -5.18 -6.93 -15.24
C GLN A 188 -6.16 -6.01 -15.97
N SER A 189 -6.99 -5.28 -15.22
CA SER A 189 -7.93 -4.29 -15.79
C SER A 189 -7.19 -3.14 -16.46
N PHE A 190 -6.10 -2.65 -15.87
CA PHE A 190 -5.27 -1.60 -16.46
C PHE A 190 -4.72 -2.02 -17.84
N PHE A 191 -4.14 -3.21 -17.96
CA PHE A 191 -3.61 -3.68 -19.24
C PHE A 191 -4.68 -4.06 -20.26
N ALA A 192 -5.86 -4.51 -19.81
CA ALA A 192 -6.98 -4.87 -20.68
C ALA A 192 -7.57 -3.66 -21.44
N VAL A 193 -7.61 -2.48 -20.81
CA VAL A 193 -8.22 -1.26 -21.40
C VAL A 193 -7.42 -0.72 -22.60
N GLY A 194 -6.12 -1.02 -22.68
CA GLY A 194 -5.21 -0.44 -23.69
C GLY A 194 -4.79 -1.35 -24.85
N GLY A 195 -5.28 -2.60 -24.93
CA GLY A 195 -4.80 -3.55 -25.95
C GLY A 195 -3.28 -3.84 -25.86
N ARG A 196 -2.70 -3.66 -24.68
CA ARG A 196 -1.25 -3.75 -24.40
C ARG A 196 -0.80 -5.21 -24.27
N LEU A 197 -0.97 -5.99 -25.34
CA LEU A 197 -0.84 -7.45 -25.35
C LEU A 197 0.53 -7.98 -24.86
N THR A 198 1.57 -7.15 -24.83
CA THR A 198 2.94 -7.54 -24.45
C THR A 198 3.48 -6.79 -23.23
N ALA A 199 2.77 -5.78 -22.71
CA ALA A 199 3.23 -5.02 -21.56
C ALA A 199 2.96 -5.78 -20.27
N THR A 200 3.90 -5.71 -19.33
CA THR A 200 3.81 -6.33 -18.01
C THR A 200 3.96 -5.27 -16.93
N ALA A 201 3.54 -5.58 -15.70
CA ALA A 201 3.80 -4.69 -14.57
C ALA A 201 5.30 -4.42 -14.38
N ALA A 202 6.15 -5.42 -14.68
CA ALA A 202 7.60 -5.27 -14.64
C ALA A 202 8.11 -4.25 -15.66
N SER A 203 7.67 -4.34 -16.92
CA SER A 203 8.11 -3.44 -17.99
C SER A 203 7.60 -2.01 -17.76
N GLU A 204 6.33 -1.84 -17.39
CA GLU A 204 5.74 -0.52 -17.14
C GLU A 204 6.42 0.19 -15.95
N MET A 205 6.72 -0.54 -14.88
CA MET A 205 7.46 0.01 -13.73
C MET A 205 8.90 0.36 -14.09
N ALA A 206 9.55 -0.47 -14.92
CA ALA A 206 10.91 -0.18 -15.39
C ALA A 206 10.95 1.10 -16.23
N GLU A 207 9.98 1.27 -17.13
CA GLU A 207 9.85 2.46 -17.97
C GLU A 207 9.60 3.74 -17.15
N LEU A 208 8.69 3.71 -16.17
CA LEU A 208 8.49 4.84 -15.25
C LEU A 208 9.79 5.25 -14.54
N ILE A 209 10.55 4.26 -14.08
CA ILE A 209 11.81 4.49 -13.35
C ILE A 209 12.90 5.02 -14.29
N GLU A 210 12.90 4.61 -15.54
CA GLU A 210 13.79 5.14 -16.58
C GLU A 210 13.53 6.62 -16.81
N TYR A 211 12.28 7.02 -17.10
CA TYR A 211 11.91 8.44 -17.23
C TYR A 211 12.26 9.26 -15.98
N ARG A 212 12.05 8.68 -14.78
CA ARG A 212 12.45 9.35 -13.53
C ARG A 212 13.95 9.56 -13.44
N ASN A 213 14.77 8.60 -13.87
CA ASN A 213 16.22 8.75 -13.83
C ASN A 213 16.69 9.76 -14.87
N ASP A 214 16.12 9.75 -16.07
CA ASP A 214 16.45 10.73 -17.11
C ASP A 214 16.09 12.16 -16.67
N ALA A 215 14.92 12.31 -16.04
CA ALA A 215 14.52 13.57 -15.42
C ALA A 215 15.48 14.05 -14.33
N ALA A 216 16.00 13.13 -13.51
CA ALA A 216 16.94 13.46 -12.45
C ALA A 216 18.35 13.80 -12.96
N HIS A 217 18.77 13.21 -14.08
CA HIS A 217 20.09 13.42 -14.69
C HIS A 217 20.10 14.53 -15.75
N GLY A 218 18.93 15.05 -16.13
CA GLY A 218 18.79 16.09 -17.16
C GLY A 218 19.03 15.58 -18.57
N SER A 219 18.92 14.27 -18.80
CA SER A 219 19.23 13.59 -20.06
C SER A 219 18.01 13.33 -20.95
N ILE A 220 16.93 14.10 -20.79
CA ILE A 220 15.68 13.89 -21.55
C ILE A 220 15.84 14.36 -22.99
N ASP A 221 15.69 13.43 -23.95
CA ASP A 221 15.47 13.79 -25.36
C ASP A 221 14.02 14.25 -25.56
N ILE A 222 13.81 15.16 -26.50
CA ILE A 222 12.50 15.70 -26.88
C ILE A 222 11.55 14.57 -27.33
N THR A 223 12.10 13.52 -27.95
CA THR A 223 11.34 12.33 -28.38
C THR A 223 10.79 11.51 -27.22
N ASP A 224 11.43 11.62 -26.05
CA ASP A 224 11.14 10.79 -24.87
C ASP A 224 10.18 11.49 -23.90
N ILE A 225 9.80 12.74 -24.21
CA ILE A 225 8.82 13.49 -23.45
C ILE A 225 7.43 12.89 -23.66
N GLN A 226 7.00 12.15 -22.64
CA GLN A 226 5.64 11.64 -22.55
C GLN A 226 4.60 12.75 -22.69
N ASN A 227 3.55 12.47 -23.47
CA ASN A 227 2.41 13.36 -23.57
C ASN A 227 1.53 13.28 -22.31
N VAL A 228 0.54 14.18 -22.22
CA VAL A 228 -0.40 14.21 -21.09
C VAL A 228 -1.05 12.84 -20.83
N ASN A 229 -1.37 12.08 -21.87
CA ASN A 229 -2.00 10.77 -21.71
C ASN A 229 -1.03 9.77 -21.08
N GLY A 230 0.20 9.65 -21.59
CA GLY A 230 1.21 8.74 -21.03
C GLY A 230 1.51 9.03 -19.55
N LEU A 231 1.64 10.31 -19.18
CA LEU A 231 1.81 10.70 -17.78
C LEU A 231 0.60 10.31 -16.90
N THR A 232 -0.62 10.50 -17.41
CA THR A 232 -1.82 10.08 -16.67
C THR A 232 -1.99 8.56 -16.61
N GLU A 233 -1.50 7.82 -17.60
CA GLU A 233 -1.49 6.36 -17.58
C GLU A 233 -0.55 5.83 -16.49
N PHE A 234 0.62 6.44 -16.29
CA PHE A 234 1.49 6.12 -15.16
C PHE A 234 0.82 6.37 -13.80
N CYS A 235 0.01 7.42 -13.68
CA CYS A 235 -0.81 7.63 -12.48
C CYS A 235 -1.78 6.46 -12.24
N HIS A 236 -2.49 6.01 -13.28
CA HIS A 236 -3.44 4.89 -13.17
C HIS A 236 -2.73 3.57 -12.86
N PHE A 237 -1.59 3.32 -13.50
CA PHE A 237 -0.74 2.16 -13.23
C PHE A 237 -0.28 2.14 -11.77
N VAL A 238 0.32 3.22 -11.28
CA VAL A 238 0.80 3.31 -9.89
C VAL A 238 -0.33 3.16 -8.88
N ALA A 239 -1.52 3.72 -9.16
CA ALA A 239 -2.68 3.52 -8.30
C ALA A 239 -3.08 2.04 -8.20
N ALA A 240 -3.04 1.30 -9.31
CA ALA A 240 -3.32 -0.13 -9.34
C ALA A 240 -2.24 -0.97 -8.63
N VAL A 241 -0.96 -0.59 -8.76
CA VAL A 241 0.16 -1.24 -8.04
C VAL A 241 0.03 -1.02 -6.54
N CYS A 242 -0.28 0.21 -6.10
CA CYS A 242 -0.48 0.51 -4.68
C CYS A 242 -1.64 -0.29 -4.08
N GLU A 243 -2.74 -0.45 -4.83
CA GLU A 243 -3.85 -1.31 -4.41
C GLU A 243 -3.42 -2.77 -4.27
N ALA A 244 -2.79 -3.34 -5.30
CA ALA A 244 -2.30 -4.71 -5.26
C ALA A 244 -1.35 -4.95 -4.09
N LEU A 245 -0.43 -4.02 -3.86
CA LEU A 245 0.55 -4.11 -2.78
C LEU A 245 -0.10 -4.03 -1.39
N ALA A 246 -1.08 -3.14 -1.19
CA ALA A 246 -1.81 -3.05 0.07
C ALA A 246 -2.46 -4.39 0.44
N GLU A 247 -3.15 -5.00 -0.53
CA GLU A 247 -3.85 -6.27 -0.34
C GLU A 247 -2.87 -7.41 -0.09
N LYS A 248 -1.71 -7.40 -0.76
CA LYS A 248 -0.67 -8.40 -0.54
C LYS A 248 -0.09 -8.34 0.86
N VAL A 249 0.26 -7.14 1.32
CA VAL A 249 0.85 -6.91 2.64
C VAL A 249 -0.16 -7.25 3.74
N GLN A 250 -1.43 -6.92 3.52
CA GLN A 250 -2.52 -7.33 4.40
C GLN A 250 -2.64 -8.85 4.52
N LEU A 251 -2.66 -9.57 3.38
CA LEU A 251 -2.71 -11.02 3.37
C LEU A 251 -1.50 -11.66 4.05
N ALA A 252 -0.30 -11.12 3.81
CA ALA A 252 0.92 -11.59 4.45
C ALA A 252 0.84 -11.42 5.98
N GLY A 253 0.38 -10.26 6.45
CA GLY A 253 0.14 -10.02 7.88
C GLY A 253 -0.85 -11.02 8.48
N LEU A 254 -1.99 -11.24 7.84
CA LEU A 254 -3.00 -12.21 8.30
C LEU A 254 -2.41 -13.63 8.41
N ARG A 255 -1.67 -14.07 7.39
CA ARG A 255 -1.03 -15.39 7.38
C ARG A 255 0.05 -15.54 8.44
N MET A 256 0.81 -14.49 8.73
CA MET A 256 1.77 -14.51 9.83
C MET A 256 1.10 -14.58 11.19
N LEU A 257 -0.10 -14.02 11.35
CA LEU A 257 -0.83 -14.05 12.61
C LEU A 257 -1.54 -15.39 12.90
N GLN A 258 -1.83 -16.19 11.87
CA GLN A 258 -2.56 -17.46 12.00
C GLN A 258 -1.88 -18.48 12.92
N PRO A 259 -0.56 -18.78 12.78
CA PRO A 259 0.11 -19.75 13.64
C PRO A 259 0.14 -19.39 15.13
N HIS A 260 -0.14 -18.12 15.48
CA HIS A 260 -0.14 -17.60 16.85
C HIS A 260 -1.55 -17.38 17.39
N ASP A 261 -2.58 -17.92 16.73
CA ASP A 261 -4.00 -17.70 17.06
C ASP A 261 -4.40 -16.21 17.11
N GLN A 262 -3.64 -15.34 16.44
CA GLN A 262 -3.92 -13.90 16.35
C GLN A 262 -4.77 -13.55 15.13
N ALA A 263 -4.94 -14.47 14.20
CA ALA A 263 -5.91 -14.41 13.11
C ALA A 263 -6.52 -15.79 12.89
N ALA A 264 -7.77 -15.83 12.43
CA ALA A 264 -8.48 -17.07 12.19
C ALA A 264 -9.24 -17.03 10.87
N GLU A 265 -9.28 -18.17 10.18
CA GLU A 265 -10.26 -18.41 9.13
C GLU A 265 -11.62 -18.68 9.78
N ARG A 266 -12.65 -18.01 9.28
CA ARG A 266 -14.02 -18.09 9.79
C ARG A 266 -14.99 -18.68 8.79
N GLY A 267 -14.55 -19.00 7.58
CA GLY A 267 -15.38 -19.69 6.60
C GLY A 267 -15.07 -19.28 5.17
N TRP A 268 -15.99 -19.61 4.26
CA TRP A 268 -15.83 -19.39 2.83
C TRP A 268 -17.12 -18.86 2.22
N VAL A 269 -17.00 -17.94 1.26
CA VAL A 269 -18.12 -17.33 0.53
C VAL A 269 -18.51 -18.20 -0.66
N ALA A 270 -19.66 -18.85 -0.56
CA ALA A 270 -20.20 -19.73 -1.60
C ALA A 270 -20.87 -18.97 -2.74
N GLN A 271 -21.62 -17.93 -2.38
CA GLN A 271 -22.37 -17.10 -3.31
C GLN A 271 -22.20 -15.63 -2.94
N SER A 272 -22.31 -14.79 -3.95
CA SER A 272 -22.36 -13.35 -3.75
C SER A 272 -23.51 -12.73 -4.54
N LEU A 273 -24.30 -11.91 -3.86
CA LEU A 273 -25.48 -11.24 -4.39
C LEU A 273 -25.26 -9.72 -4.37
N LYS A 274 -26.18 -8.98 -5.02
CA LYS A 274 -26.18 -7.51 -5.06
C LYS A 274 -24.80 -6.92 -5.45
N LYS A 275 -24.21 -7.46 -6.54
CA LYS A 275 -22.89 -7.04 -7.06
C LYS A 275 -21.74 -7.15 -6.04
N GLY A 276 -21.74 -8.16 -5.17
CA GLY A 276 -20.66 -8.33 -4.19
C GLY A 276 -21.03 -7.96 -2.77
N LEU A 277 -22.08 -7.15 -2.57
CA LEU A 277 -22.39 -6.57 -1.26
C LEU A 277 -22.91 -7.58 -0.24
N VAL A 278 -23.50 -8.68 -0.69
CA VAL A 278 -23.99 -9.74 0.18
C VAL A 278 -23.23 -11.01 -0.13
N ALA A 279 -22.63 -11.61 0.88
CA ALA A 279 -22.00 -12.93 0.82
C ALA A 279 -22.88 -13.94 1.56
N ILE A 280 -23.02 -15.12 0.95
CA ILE A 280 -23.65 -16.27 1.59
C ILE A 280 -22.61 -17.39 1.57
N GLY A 281 -22.38 -18.02 2.71
CA GLY A 281 -21.36 -19.03 2.84
C GLY A 281 -21.41 -19.77 4.17
N ARG A 282 -20.61 -20.83 4.29
CA ARG A 282 -20.52 -21.59 5.54
C ARG A 282 -19.48 -20.93 6.44
N MET A 283 -19.92 -20.50 7.61
CA MET A 283 -19.13 -19.73 8.57
C MET A 283 -19.07 -20.42 9.93
N THR A 284 -18.05 -20.10 10.71
CA THR A 284 -17.78 -20.57 12.08
C THR A 284 -17.28 -19.42 12.94
N GLY A 285 -17.45 -19.52 14.25
CA GLY A 285 -17.05 -18.49 15.21
C GLY A 285 -18.04 -17.34 15.31
N SER A 286 -17.58 -16.24 15.90
CA SER A 286 -18.40 -15.08 16.20
C SER A 286 -18.35 -14.03 15.10
N PHE A 287 -19.51 -13.45 14.80
CA PHE A 287 -19.67 -12.28 13.94
C PHE A 287 -20.66 -11.32 14.54
N ARG A 288 -20.36 -10.03 14.49
CA ARG A 288 -21.23 -8.95 14.93
C ARG A 288 -21.27 -7.85 13.88
N ILE A 289 -22.39 -7.14 13.81
CA ILE A 289 -22.46 -5.90 13.03
C ILE A 289 -21.39 -4.91 13.52
N GLY A 290 -20.62 -4.36 12.58
CA GLY A 290 -19.48 -3.50 12.83
C GLY A 290 -18.13 -4.22 12.87
N ASP A 291 -18.11 -5.55 12.93
CA ASP A 291 -16.86 -6.30 12.88
C ASP A 291 -16.13 -6.08 11.56
N THR A 292 -14.81 -6.08 11.63
CA THR A 292 -13.95 -6.06 10.45
C THR A 292 -13.55 -7.48 10.08
N VAL A 293 -13.82 -7.85 8.83
CA VAL A 293 -13.42 -9.14 8.23
C VAL A 293 -12.54 -8.90 7.01
N TYR A 294 -11.79 -9.92 6.62
CA TYR A 294 -10.91 -9.91 5.47
C TYR A 294 -11.34 -10.98 4.48
N LEU A 295 -11.73 -10.57 3.28
CA LEU A 295 -12.13 -11.46 2.19
C LEU A 295 -10.91 -11.73 1.32
N CYS A 296 -10.36 -12.93 1.44
CA CYS A 296 -9.10 -13.33 0.79
C CYS A 296 -9.38 -14.32 -0.34
N GLY A 297 -8.85 -14.05 -1.52
CA GLY A 297 -8.83 -14.98 -2.64
C GLY A 297 -7.40 -15.20 -3.15
N GLU A 298 -7.29 -15.74 -4.36
CA GLU A 298 -6.00 -16.07 -4.98
C GLU A 298 -5.13 -14.82 -5.23
N ALA A 299 -5.74 -13.74 -5.73
CA ALA A 299 -5.06 -12.50 -6.10
C ALA A 299 -5.77 -11.24 -5.56
N TYR A 300 -6.47 -11.35 -4.42
CA TYR A 300 -7.07 -10.21 -3.73
C TYR A 300 -7.21 -10.47 -2.22
N CYS A 301 -7.24 -9.41 -1.43
CA CYS A 301 -7.49 -9.42 0.02
C CYS A 301 -8.17 -8.12 0.44
N HIS A 302 -9.48 -8.17 0.65
CA HIS A 302 -10.29 -6.99 0.93
C HIS A 302 -10.71 -6.92 2.40
N GLU A 303 -10.38 -5.81 3.08
CA GLU A 303 -10.93 -5.47 4.40
C GLU A 303 -12.36 -4.93 4.24
N ARG A 304 -13.31 -5.48 5.00
CA ARG A 304 -14.75 -5.15 4.94
C ARG A 304 -15.34 -5.06 6.33
N ALA A 305 -16.28 -4.14 6.52
CA ALA A 305 -17.10 -4.07 7.72
C ALA A 305 -18.40 -4.87 7.52
N VAL A 306 -18.80 -5.61 8.55
CA VAL A 306 -20.10 -6.30 8.59
C VAL A 306 -21.20 -5.26 8.84
N VAL A 307 -22.16 -5.17 7.91
CA VAL A 307 -23.27 -4.22 7.96
C VAL A 307 -24.56 -4.88 8.42
N SER A 308 -24.80 -6.13 8.03
CA SER A 308 -25.94 -6.91 8.51
C SER A 308 -25.64 -8.40 8.45
N LEU A 309 -26.34 -9.17 9.30
CA LEU A 309 -26.24 -10.62 9.39
C LEU A 309 -27.63 -11.24 9.24
N GLN A 310 -27.69 -12.38 8.56
CA GLN A 310 -28.90 -13.19 8.43
C GLN A 310 -28.58 -14.66 8.64
N LEU A 311 -29.27 -15.29 9.59
CA LEU A 311 -29.23 -16.72 9.84
C LEU A 311 -30.61 -17.30 9.55
N ASP A 312 -30.69 -18.27 8.63
CA ASP A 312 -31.96 -18.88 8.17
C ASP A 312 -33.02 -17.85 7.74
N GLY A 313 -32.58 -16.77 7.09
CA GLY A 313 -33.44 -15.68 6.63
C GLY A 313 -33.89 -14.68 7.71
N VAL A 314 -33.47 -14.88 8.96
CA VAL A 314 -33.79 -13.99 10.09
C VAL A 314 -32.60 -13.08 10.38
N ALA A 315 -32.87 -11.77 10.48
CA ALA A 315 -31.85 -10.78 10.81
C ALA A 315 -31.26 -11.00 12.22
N GLN A 316 -29.95 -10.84 12.33
CA GLN A 316 -29.20 -10.98 13.58
C GLN A 316 -28.29 -9.76 13.78
N ASP A 317 -28.09 -9.35 15.04
CA ASP A 317 -27.09 -8.32 15.38
C ASP A 317 -25.71 -8.96 15.65
N GLU A 318 -25.74 -10.19 16.18
CA GLU A 318 -24.57 -11.00 16.51
C GLU A 318 -24.92 -12.50 16.35
N VAL A 319 -23.95 -13.29 15.90
CA VAL A 319 -24.04 -14.76 15.84
C VAL A 319 -22.76 -15.37 16.40
N ASN A 320 -22.88 -16.54 17.03
CA ASN A 320 -21.76 -17.38 17.43
C ASN A 320 -22.00 -18.82 16.94
N LEU A 321 -21.21 -19.24 15.95
CA LEU A 321 -21.42 -20.47 15.20
C LEU A 321 -20.38 -21.52 15.62
N ALA A 322 -20.78 -22.46 16.47
CA ALA A 322 -19.90 -23.54 16.94
C ALA A 322 -19.54 -24.56 15.83
N VAL A 323 -20.38 -24.67 14.81
CA VAL A 323 -20.18 -25.53 13.63
C VAL A 323 -20.37 -24.71 12.36
N ALA A 324 -19.87 -25.24 11.23
CA ALA A 324 -19.96 -24.56 9.95
C ALA A 324 -21.41 -24.43 9.46
N THR A 325 -21.99 -23.25 9.64
CA THR A 325 -23.40 -22.94 9.37
C THR A 325 -23.52 -21.92 8.24
N GLU A 326 -24.55 -22.03 7.41
CA GLU A 326 -24.81 -21.03 6.38
C GLU A 326 -25.18 -19.69 7.03
N LEU A 327 -24.46 -18.63 6.66
CA LEU A 327 -24.67 -17.28 7.17
C LEU A 327 -24.69 -16.31 5.98
N GLY A 328 -25.74 -15.48 5.93
CA GLY A 328 -25.80 -14.32 5.06
C GLY A 328 -25.12 -13.13 5.74
N ILE A 329 -24.15 -12.53 5.08
CA ILE A 329 -23.42 -11.36 5.58
C ILE A 329 -23.50 -10.25 4.53
N GLN A 330 -23.96 -9.07 4.92
CA GLN A 330 -23.82 -7.88 4.09
C GLN A 330 -22.58 -7.10 4.51
N PHE A 331 -21.81 -6.65 3.53
CA PHE A 331 -20.63 -5.81 3.73
C PHE A 331 -20.89 -4.34 3.34
N ASP A 332 -20.02 -3.46 3.81
CA ASP A 332 -19.98 -2.03 3.50
C ASP A 332 -19.53 -1.73 2.05
N ALA A 333 -18.77 -2.65 1.45
CA ALA A 333 -18.33 -2.58 0.07
C ALA A 333 -18.33 -3.96 -0.60
N PRO A 334 -18.35 -4.05 -1.94
CA PRO A 334 -18.39 -5.32 -2.65
C PRO A 334 -17.28 -6.29 -2.22
N GLY A 335 -17.66 -7.52 -1.88
CA GLY A 335 -16.79 -8.68 -1.76
C GLY A 335 -16.73 -9.48 -3.06
N LYS A 336 -16.02 -10.60 -3.02
CA LYS A 336 -15.93 -11.56 -4.13
C LYS A 336 -16.35 -12.96 -3.70
N ARG A 337 -16.92 -13.70 -4.65
CA ARG A 337 -17.24 -15.12 -4.50
C ARG A 337 -15.94 -15.93 -4.34
N ASN A 338 -16.02 -17.09 -3.67
CA ASN A 338 -14.88 -17.98 -3.41
C ASN A 338 -13.81 -17.32 -2.52
N ALA A 339 -14.18 -16.28 -1.76
CA ALA A 339 -13.30 -15.70 -0.77
C ALA A 339 -13.30 -16.55 0.50
N THR A 340 -12.12 -16.79 1.05
CA THR A 340 -11.94 -17.17 2.45
C THR A 340 -12.20 -15.94 3.31
N VAL A 341 -13.01 -16.09 4.35
CA VAL A 341 -13.28 -15.05 5.35
C VAL A 341 -12.30 -15.22 6.49
N MET A 342 -11.47 -14.22 6.73
CA MET A 342 -10.52 -14.19 7.84
C MET A 342 -10.85 -13.04 8.81
N VAL A 343 -10.49 -13.21 10.08
CA VAL A 343 -10.57 -12.17 11.10
C VAL A 343 -9.26 -12.09 11.86
N ILE A 344 -8.97 -10.91 12.40
CA ILE A 344 -7.92 -10.74 13.40
C ILE A 344 -8.56 -10.92 14.77
N ASN A 345 -8.04 -11.86 15.57
CA ASN A 345 -8.56 -12.11 16.90
C ASN A 345 -8.22 -10.93 17.84
N PRO A 346 -9.09 -10.63 18.82
CA PRO A 346 -8.76 -9.72 19.89
C PRO A 346 -7.46 -10.16 20.56
N ARG A 347 -6.63 -9.22 20.99
CA ARG A 347 -5.47 -9.60 21.80
C ARG A 347 -5.97 -10.28 23.07
N PRO A 348 -5.42 -11.43 23.46
CA PRO A 348 -5.71 -11.98 24.78
C PRO A 348 -5.37 -10.91 25.83
N ALA A 349 -6.26 -10.74 26.82
CA ALA A 349 -5.94 -9.91 27.98
C ALA A 349 -4.63 -10.43 28.57
N ARG A 350 -3.64 -9.55 28.78
CA ARG A 350 -2.35 -9.92 29.36
C ARG A 350 -2.61 -10.68 30.66
N SER A 351 -2.28 -11.96 30.73
CA SER A 351 -2.10 -12.57 32.03
C SER A 351 -0.77 -12.04 32.55
N ASP A 352 -0.83 -11.25 33.62
CA ASP A 352 0.34 -10.96 34.42
C ASP A 352 0.86 -12.31 34.93
N ARG A 353 1.79 -12.92 34.20
CA ARG A 353 2.61 -14.00 34.74
C ARG A 353 3.49 -13.38 35.81
N ILE A 354 2.91 -13.25 37.00
CA ILE A 354 3.65 -13.20 38.25
C ILE A 354 4.53 -14.45 38.23
N LYS A 355 5.83 -14.26 37.96
CA LYS A 355 6.82 -15.26 38.33
C LYS A 355 6.78 -15.31 39.86
N THR A 356 6.07 -16.28 40.41
CA THR A 356 6.33 -16.74 41.77
C THR A 356 7.71 -17.38 41.73
N GLU A 357 8.73 -16.60 42.09
CA GLU A 357 9.99 -17.15 42.54
C GLU A 357 9.72 -17.95 43.81
N ASP A 358 9.77 -19.28 43.70
CA ASP A 358 9.90 -20.18 44.83
C ASP A 358 11.25 -19.88 45.51
N ASN A 359 11.19 -19.05 46.56
CA ASN A 359 12.21 -19.00 47.59
C ASN A 359 12.04 -20.22 48.49
N THR A 360 12.69 -21.33 48.17
CA THR A 360 13.03 -22.35 49.17
C THR A 360 14.36 -21.97 49.84
N PRO A 361 14.40 -21.79 51.17
CA PRO A 361 15.63 -21.61 51.91
C PRO A 361 16.27 -22.98 52.21
N ASP A 362 17.56 -23.11 51.90
CA ASP A 362 18.48 -24.03 52.57
C ASP A 362 19.66 -23.23 53.13
#